data_AF-A0A4P5W7A8-F1
#
_entry.id   AF-A0A4P5W7A8-F1
#
_cell.length_a   1.000
_cell.length_b   1.000
_cell.length_c   1.000
_cell.angle_alpha   90.00
_cell.angle_beta   90.00
_cell.angle_gamma   90.00
#
_symmetry.space_group_name_H-M   'P 1'
#
loop_
_entity.id
_entity.type
_entity.pdbx_description
1 polymer ?
#
loop_
_entity_poly.entity_id
_entity_poly.type
_entity_poly.pdbx_seq_one_letter_code
_entity_poly.pdbx_strand_id
1 'polypeptide(L)'
;MFLRIALLVPLLACEPFAASETKTTDTSTTDTQPDDIKDSADLRDSDNDDDDDDDTDETEDTGWDATTDTDADGITDLEEGRDDAGSRDTDGDGIADYLDEDSDGDGLLDLGEAIPRGSDGGVADTDADGVPDYLDTDSDGDGIRDSVEGATGIPDTDADGTPDYRDTDTDDDGLLDALEGTDDWDGDGLDNWRDAYNDNNIGALVFTALTTEFNSPIGIDFEEAAKTVAVSVNYSGGSPYALETILPDGSHVQFSSLSGVTDEVKIATVRSGGSGGFTTGELFVGNGTDGQIVRISADGATVTNPWVDLPNANNGLMRGSLYIDRTGVWGGELIVATTDGEVWRIDNAGVPMPIADLPGIHLEGMITVPDAPTRFGPLAGTIIAGSENEGLLYSIATDGTVTAYNVGVAVEDIDIIMPFENFFGVNYGTSKIIGVRGDGFLPIAGDILLTQESVSSVGLYRLYWDGVDLRTVELTAAAGSDTIGQWEHTTFADAGIAEVPD
;
A
#
# COMPACT_ATOMS: atom_id res chain seq x y z
N MET A 1 -37.40 -28.25 -47.38
CA MET A 1 -38.65 -29.02 -47.51
C MET A 1 -39.23 -29.17 -46.11
N PHE A 2 -40.36 -28.49 -45.83
CA PHE A 2 -41.45 -28.79 -44.87
C PHE A 2 -41.16 -29.66 -43.62
N LEU A 3 -41.63 -29.42 -42.39
CA LEU A 3 -42.75 -28.62 -41.85
C LEU A 3 -42.64 -28.57 -40.30
N ARG A 4 -43.33 -27.58 -39.71
CA ARG A 4 -43.58 -27.21 -38.30
C ARG A 4 -44.32 -28.25 -37.43
N ILE A 5 -44.26 -28.06 -36.11
CA ILE A 5 -45.34 -27.89 -35.07
C ILE A 5 -44.60 -27.69 -33.71
N ALA A 6 -44.64 -26.62 -32.90
CA ALA A 6 -45.66 -25.69 -32.36
C ALA A 6 -46.34 -26.13 -31.03
N LEU A 7 -45.99 -25.46 -29.92
CA LEU A 7 -46.79 -25.17 -28.71
C LEU A 7 -46.03 -24.04 -27.94
N LEU A 8 -46.38 -22.74 -27.92
CA LEU A 8 -47.48 -21.98 -27.24
C LEU A 8 -47.49 -22.23 -25.70
N VAL A 9 -47.44 -21.27 -24.75
CA VAL A 9 -47.83 -19.82 -24.62
C VAL A 9 -47.19 -19.24 -23.29
N PRO A 10 -47.53 -18.04 -22.74
CA PRO A 10 -47.15 -16.61 -23.00
C PRO A 10 -46.23 -15.99 -21.91
N LEU A 11 -45.46 -14.90 -22.12
CA LEU A 11 -45.80 -13.45 -22.22
C LEU A 11 -46.26 -12.84 -20.85
N LEU A 12 -45.62 -11.81 -20.27
CA LEU A 12 -45.73 -10.39 -20.66
C LEU A 12 -44.54 -9.56 -20.15
N ALA A 13 -44.15 -8.55 -20.94
CA ALA A 13 -43.19 -7.51 -20.61
C ALA A 13 -43.88 -6.15 -20.41
N CYS A 14 -43.28 -5.39 -19.49
CA CYS A 14 -43.08 -3.95 -19.27
C CYS A 14 -43.67 -2.85 -20.18
N GLU A 15 -43.75 -1.65 -19.54
CA GLU A 15 -43.72 -0.25 -20.02
C GLU A 15 -45.04 0.57 -20.10
N PRO A 16 -45.01 1.92 -19.92
CA PRO A 16 -45.64 2.62 -18.79
C PRO A 16 -46.69 3.67 -19.24
N PHE A 17 -47.35 4.37 -18.31
CA PHE A 17 -48.21 5.51 -18.67
C PHE A 17 -48.34 6.58 -17.58
N ALA A 18 -48.21 7.85 -17.99
CA ALA A 18 -48.40 9.04 -17.18
C ALA A 18 -49.77 9.70 -17.41
N ALA A 19 -50.25 10.36 -16.33
CA ALA A 19 -51.07 11.57 -16.23
C ALA A 19 -52.57 11.60 -16.59
N SER A 20 -53.36 12.05 -15.59
CA SER A 20 -54.23 13.26 -15.60
C SER A 20 -55.76 13.10 -15.44
N GLU A 21 -56.32 14.06 -14.66
CA GLU A 21 -57.72 14.53 -14.53
C GLU A 21 -58.71 13.67 -13.72
N THR A 22 -59.71 14.18 -12.97
CA THR A 22 -60.19 15.52 -12.56
C THR A 22 -61.15 15.38 -11.36
N LYS A 23 -61.29 16.47 -10.60
CA LYS A 23 -62.22 16.73 -9.49
C LYS A 23 -63.70 16.63 -9.90
N THR A 24 -64.55 15.97 -9.10
CA THR A 24 -65.99 16.27 -9.03
C THR A 24 -66.50 16.26 -7.59
N THR A 25 -67.30 17.28 -7.28
CA THR A 25 -68.04 17.54 -6.04
C THR A 25 -69.44 16.94 -6.10
N ASP A 26 -69.99 16.42 -5.00
CA ASP A 26 -71.44 16.53 -4.71
C ASP A 26 -71.75 16.27 -3.22
N THR A 27 -73.01 16.50 -2.84
CA THR A 27 -73.47 17.25 -1.67
C THR A 27 -74.21 16.41 -0.61
N SER A 28 -73.99 16.78 0.66
CA SER A 28 -74.95 16.85 1.79
C SER A 28 -76.26 16.05 1.70
N THR A 29 -76.47 15.10 2.64
CA THR A 29 -77.73 14.97 3.42
C THR A 29 -77.50 14.28 4.78
N THR A 30 -78.24 14.76 5.77
CA THR A 30 -78.29 14.46 7.21
C THR A 30 -78.76 13.05 7.61
N ASP A 31 -78.20 12.47 8.67
CA ASP A 31 -78.79 11.36 9.44
C ASP A 31 -78.81 11.65 10.96
N THR A 32 -79.84 11.15 11.63
CA THR A 32 -80.22 11.38 13.03
C THR A 32 -80.34 10.04 13.77
N GLN A 33 -79.48 9.84 14.79
CA GLN A 33 -79.53 8.81 15.86
C GLN A 33 -78.97 7.40 15.54
N PRO A 34 -78.50 6.64 16.57
CA PRO A 34 -77.17 6.02 16.57
C PRO A 34 -77.20 4.49 16.70
N ASP A 35 -76.65 3.79 15.71
CA ASP A 35 -76.26 2.39 15.76
C ASP A 35 -75.31 2.05 14.60
N ASP A 36 -74.02 1.94 14.95
CA ASP A 36 -73.03 1.00 14.43
C ASP A 36 -73.15 0.59 12.94
N ILE A 37 -72.42 1.30 12.07
CA ILE A 37 -71.44 0.78 11.08
C ILE A 37 -71.00 1.94 10.14
N LYS A 38 -69.81 2.47 10.45
CA LYS A 38 -68.74 3.08 9.61
C LYS A 38 -69.12 4.03 8.45
N ASP A 39 -69.16 5.32 8.76
CA ASP A 39 -68.80 6.41 7.83
C ASP A 39 -67.28 6.68 7.91
N SER A 40 -66.66 7.04 6.79
CA SER A 40 -65.22 7.17 6.57
C SER A 40 -64.61 8.47 7.13
N ALA A 41 -65.00 8.87 8.34
CA ALA A 41 -64.45 10.03 9.03
C ALA A 41 -64.46 9.84 10.56
N ASP A 42 -63.98 8.69 11.04
CA ASP A 42 -63.53 8.53 12.41
C ASP A 42 -62.00 8.41 12.42
N LEU A 43 -61.35 9.58 12.47
CA LEU A 43 -59.93 9.73 12.71
C LEU A 43 -59.80 10.30 14.12
N ARG A 44 -59.69 9.42 15.11
CA ARG A 44 -58.91 9.55 16.36
C ARG A 44 -59.20 8.35 17.26
N ASP A 45 -58.71 7.21 16.80
CA ASP A 45 -58.30 6.06 17.60
C ASP A 45 -57.20 5.40 16.75
N SER A 46 -55.96 5.38 17.26
CA SER A 46 -54.78 4.90 16.53
C SER A 46 -54.20 3.61 17.10
N ASP A 47 -54.75 3.10 18.19
CA ASP A 47 -54.34 1.84 18.83
C ASP A 47 -55.45 0.78 18.88
N ASN A 48 -56.73 1.13 18.68
CA ASN A 48 -57.84 0.17 18.56
C ASN A 48 -57.90 -0.82 19.74
N ASP A 49 -57.73 -0.37 20.97
CA ASP A 49 -58.09 -1.14 22.16
C ASP A 49 -59.37 -0.56 22.80
N ASP A 50 -60.48 -1.24 22.53
CA ASP A 50 -61.82 -0.90 22.98
C ASP A 50 -62.00 -1.18 24.48
N ASP A 51 -61.23 -0.51 25.35
CA ASP A 51 -61.15 -0.86 26.77
C ASP A 51 -61.57 0.32 27.69
N ASP A 52 -62.87 0.35 28.01
CA ASP A 52 -63.45 1.03 29.17
C ASP A 52 -63.24 0.16 30.42
N ASP A 53 -62.01 0.00 30.89
CA ASP A 53 -61.76 -0.43 32.27
C ASP A 53 -60.46 0.06 32.95
N ASP A 54 -60.71 0.47 34.19
CA ASP A 54 -59.80 0.67 35.32
C ASP A 54 -59.00 -0.62 35.58
N ASP A 55 -57.81 -0.75 34.98
CA ASP A 55 -56.77 -1.67 35.48
C ASP A 55 -55.42 -0.95 35.69
N THR A 56 -54.82 -1.30 36.82
CA THR A 56 -53.70 -0.65 37.49
C THR A 56 -52.36 -1.30 37.14
N ASP A 57 -52.07 -1.45 35.86
CA ASP A 57 -50.77 -1.92 35.38
C ASP A 57 -50.28 -1.09 34.20
N GLU A 58 -50.04 0.19 34.48
CA GLU A 58 -49.13 1.03 33.70
C GLU A 58 -47.70 0.55 34.02
N THR A 59 -47.28 -0.58 33.46
CA THR A 59 -45.88 -0.65 33.08
C THR A 59 -45.73 0.35 31.95
N GLU A 60 -45.15 1.50 32.29
CA GLU A 60 -44.96 2.64 31.42
C GLU A 60 -44.64 2.17 30.00
N ASP A 61 -45.63 2.33 29.12
CA ASP A 61 -45.43 2.33 27.69
C ASP A 61 -44.55 3.55 27.42
N THR A 62 -43.23 3.32 27.38
CA THR A 62 -42.24 4.30 26.97
C THR A 62 -42.52 4.58 25.50
N GLY A 63 -43.45 5.49 25.24
CA GLY A 63 -43.83 6.02 23.93
C GLY A 63 -42.70 6.85 23.31
N TRP A 64 -41.49 6.29 23.30
CA TRP A 64 -40.35 6.78 22.57
C TRP A 64 -40.62 6.41 21.13
N ASP A 65 -41.14 7.39 20.40
CA ASP A 65 -41.24 7.29 18.96
C ASP A 65 -39.83 7.06 18.44
N ALA A 66 -39.57 5.86 17.90
CA ALA A 66 -38.29 5.46 17.32
C ALA A 66 -37.91 6.27 16.08
N THR A 67 -38.70 7.28 15.73
CA THR A 67 -38.42 8.28 14.69
C THR A 67 -38.22 9.68 15.26
N THR A 68 -38.14 9.83 16.59
CA THR A 68 -37.75 11.09 17.23
C THR A 68 -36.29 11.36 16.92
N ASP A 69 -36.03 12.58 16.48
CA ASP A 69 -34.75 13.15 16.08
C ASP A 69 -34.84 14.61 16.58
N THR A 70 -34.13 14.91 17.67
CA THR A 70 -34.38 16.11 18.47
C THR A 70 -33.60 17.33 17.97
N ASP A 71 -32.38 17.14 17.52
CA ASP A 71 -31.51 18.16 16.89
C ASP A 71 -31.70 18.27 15.37
N ALA A 72 -32.40 17.31 14.75
CA ALA A 72 -32.72 17.28 13.32
C ALA A 72 -31.51 17.07 12.41
N ASP A 73 -30.52 16.29 12.88
CA ASP A 73 -29.33 15.91 12.14
C ASP A 73 -29.56 14.69 11.21
N GLY A 74 -30.70 14.00 11.37
CA GLY A 74 -31.09 12.85 10.58
C GLY A 74 -30.77 11.49 11.21
N ILE A 75 -30.18 11.49 12.40
CA ILE A 75 -30.00 10.34 13.29
C ILE A 75 -31.14 10.38 14.32
N THR A 76 -31.65 9.22 14.73
CA THR A 76 -32.72 9.20 15.73
C THR A 76 -32.15 9.23 17.15
N ASP A 77 -32.88 9.85 18.08
CA ASP A 77 -32.57 9.85 19.52
C ASP A 77 -32.20 8.43 20.03
N LEU A 78 -32.85 7.40 19.48
CA LEU A 78 -32.62 6.01 19.84
C LEU A 78 -31.26 5.49 19.34
N GLU A 79 -30.84 5.85 18.13
CA GLU A 79 -29.54 5.50 17.55
C GLU A 79 -28.40 6.19 18.31
N GLU A 80 -28.63 7.41 18.78
CA GLU A 80 -27.73 8.23 19.60
C GLU A 80 -27.71 7.78 21.07
N GLY A 81 -28.37 6.67 21.39
CA GLY A 81 -28.25 6.03 22.70
C GLY A 81 -29.04 6.71 23.80
N ARG A 82 -30.09 7.47 23.48
CA ARG A 82 -31.05 7.95 24.48
C ARG A 82 -31.77 6.73 25.08
N ASP A 83 -31.70 6.58 26.42
CA ASP A 83 -32.42 5.52 27.14
C ASP A 83 -32.89 5.98 28.55
N ASP A 84 -33.65 5.13 29.25
CA ASP A 84 -34.16 5.40 30.60
C ASP A 84 -33.08 5.29 31.72
N ALA A 85 -31.91 4.71 31.41
CA ALA A 85 -30.79 4.50 32.32
C ALA A 85 -29.78 5.66 32.31
N GLY A 86 -29.82 6.50 31.28
CA GLY A 86 -29.03 7.72 31.08
C GLY A 86 -28.60 7.84 29.63
N SER A 87 -28.65 9.04 29.06
CA SER A 87 -28.22 9.29 27.67
C SER A 87 -26.69 9.20 27.53
N ARG A 88 -26.24 8.75 26.35
CA ARG A 88 -24.84 8.80 25.92
C ARG A 88 -24.37 10.27 25.82
N ASP A 89 -23.07 10.46 26.07
CA ASP A 89 -22.32 11.72 26.07
C ASP A 89 -20.90 11.31 25.69
N THR A 90 -20.62 11.30 24.38
CA THR A 90 -19.45 10.64 23.79
C THR A 90 -18.17 11.46 24.00
N ASP A 91 -18.21 12.77 23.80
CA ASP A 91 -17.08 13.68 24.02
C ASP A 91 -16.91 14.11 25.51
N GLY A 92 -17.94 13.94 26.34
CA GLY A 92 -17.93 14.24 27.76
C GLY A 92 -18.10 15.72 28.11
N ASP A 93 -18.65 16.55 27.22
CA ASP A 93 -18.87 17.97 27.46
C ASP A 93 -20.09 18.27 28.37
N GLY A 94 -20.95 17.26 28.55
CA GLY A 94 -22.15 17.30 29.39
C GLY A 94 -23.45 17.65 28.67
N ILE A 95 -23.42 17.79 27.35
CA ILE A 95 -24.54 17.62 26.43
C ILE A 95 -24.63 16.11 26.14
N ALA A 96 -25.81 15.63 25.79
CA ALA A 96 -25.99 14.22 25.48
C ALA A 96 -26.10 14.11 23.96
N ASP A 97 -25.58 13.03 23.36
CA ASP A 97 -25.43 12.88 21.90
C ASP A 97 -26.70 13.31 21.14
N TYR A 98 -27.89 12.83 21.53
CA TYR A 98 -29.20 13.22 20.94
C TYR A 98 -29.63 14.71 21.06
N LEU A 99 -28.77 15.56 21.59
CA LEU A 99 -28.91 17.01 21.74
C LEU A 99 -27.64 17.75 21.34
N ASP A 100 -26.58 17.03 20.99
CA ASP A 100 -25.31 17.57 20.54
C ASP A 100 -25.35 17.74 19.01
N GLU A 101 -24.62 18.71 18.48
CA GLU A 101 -24.49 18.87 17.02
C GLU A 101 -23.18 18.24 16.49
N ASP A 102 -22.29 17.81 17.41
CA ASP A 102 -20.92 17.29 17.20
C ASP A 102 -20.60 16.32 18.36
N SER A 103 -21.14 15.10 18.29
CA SER A 103 -21.21 14.17 19.42
C SER A 103 -19.84 13.65 19.90
N ASP A 104 -18.84 13.60 19.04
CA ASP A 104 -17.49 13.13 19.35
C ASP A 104 -16.46 14.27 19.56
N GLY A 105 -16.84 15.50 19.20
CA GLY A 105 -16.11 16.73 19.49
C GLY A 105 -14.88 16.93 18.60
N ASP A 106 -14.87 16.36 17.40
CA ASP A 106 -13.76 16.44 16.44
C ASP A 106 -13.83 17.73 15.56
N GLY A 107 -15.00 18.38 15.53
CA GLY A 107 -15.27 19.61 14.79
C GLY A 107 -15.94 19.42 13.42
N LEU A 108 -16.24 18.19 13.03
CA LEU A 108 -17.30 17.84 12.08
C LEU A 108 -18.66 17.93 12.79
N LEU A 109 -19.75 17.68 12.08
CA LEU A 109 -21.09 17.80 12.65
C LEU A 109 -21.80 16.51 12.32
N ASP A 110 -22.58 15.99 13.26
CA ASP A 110 -23.26 14.70 13.12
C ASP A 110 -24.10 14.65 11.83
N LEU A 111 -24.74 15.75 11.43
CA LEU A 111 -25.46 15.88 10.15
C LEU A 111 -24.59 15.63 8.89
N GLY A 112 -23.33 16.02 8.95
CA GLY A 112 -22.31 15.82 7.92
C GLY A 112 -21.76 14.39 7.87
N GLU A 113 -21.80 13.70 9.00
CA GLU A 113 -21.36 12.31 9.17
C GLU A 113 -22.51 11.31 9.09
N ALA A 114 -23.75 11.76 9.19
CA ALA A 114 -24.96 10.96 9.02
C ALA A 114 -25.19 10.50 7.55
N ILE A 115 -24.21 10.68 6.64
CA ILE A 115 -24.30 10.27 5.24
C ILE A 115 -24.46 8.73 5.16
N PRO A 116 -25.57 8.18 4.65
CA PRO A 116 -25.88 6.76 4.81
C PRO A 116 -25.00 5.82 3.97
N ARG A 117 -24.54 4.72 4.58
CA ARG A 117 -23.95 3.57 3.88
C ARG A 117 -25.06 2.72 3.25
N GLY A 118 -25.43 2.98 2.00
CA GLY A 118 -26.23 2.03 1.20
C GLY A 118 -27.70 1.87 1.63
N SER A 119 -28.37 0.86 1.05
CA SER A 119 -29.85 0.82 0.90
C SER A 119 -30.64 0.36 2.14
N ASP A 120 -29.98 0.07 3.25
CA ASP A 120 -30.58 -0.48 4.48
C ASP A 120 -30.85 0.55 5.58
N GLY A 121 -30.32 1.77 5.44
CA GLY A 121 -30.73 2.93 6.23
C GLY A 121 -30.17 2.98 7.65
N GLY A 122 -29.02 2.36 7.92
CA GLY A 122 -28.25 2.58 9.14
C GLY A 122 -27.24 3.72 9.01
N VAL A 123 -26.73 4.19 10.15
CA VAL A 123 -25.60 5.14 10.27
C VAL A 123 -24.33 4.55 9.65
N ALA A 124 -23.43 5.40 9.15
CA ALA A 124 -22.15 4.98 8.59
C ALA A 124 -21.20 4.47 9.70
N ASP A 125 -20.32 3.56 9.30
CA ASP A 125 -19.31 2.86 10.11
C ASP A 125 -18.28 2.39 9.09
N THR A 126 -17.36 3.29 8.75
CA THR A 126 -16.50 3.22 7.57
C THR A 126 -15.43 2.14 7.75
N ASP A 127 -14.74 2.13 8.88
CA ASP A 127 -13.70 1.14 9.23
C ASP A 127 -14.24 -0.21 9.75
N ALA A 128 -15.53 -0.28 10.09
CA ALA A 128 -16.23 -1.45 10.62
C ALA A 128 -15.75 -1.92 12.00
N ASP A 129 -15.29 -1.00 12.85
CA ASP A 129 -14.91 -1.29 14.25
C ASP A 129 -16.13 -1.39 15.20
N GLY A 130 -17.29 -0.91 14.74
CA GLY A 130 -18.56 -0.93 15.45
C GLY A 130 -18.91 0.37 16.20
N VAL A 131 -18.11 1.42 16.04
CA VAL A 131 -18.41 2.81 16.37
C VAL A 131 -18.90 3.49 15.08
N PRO A 132 -20.10 4.07 15.07
CA PRO A 132 -20.54 4.85 13.91
C PRO A 132 -19.66 6.09 13.70
N ASP A 133 -19.48 6.50 12.44
CA ASP A 133 -18.61 7.63 12.07
C ASP A 133 -18.89 8.91 12.90
N TYR A 134 -20.15 9.29 13.13
CA TYR A 134 -20.51 10.47 13.96
C TYR A 134 -20.13 10.37 15.46
N LEU A 135 -19.61 9.23 15.88
CA LEU A 135 -19.12 8.96 17.23
C LEU A 135 -17.65 8.52 17.24
N ASP A 136 -16.98 8.53 16.08
CA ASP A 136 -15.61 8.06 15.89
C ASP A 136 -14.68 9.20 15.46
N THR A 137 -13.59 9.37 16.20
CA THR A 137 -12.62 10.45 15.96
C THR A 137 -11.58 10.14 14.86
N ASP A 138 -11.72 8.97 14.22
CA ASP A 138 -10.83 8.36 13.21
C ASP A 138 -11.66 7.38 12.34
N SER A 139 -12.65 7.90 11.62
CA SER A 139 -13.76 7.12 11.01
C SER A 139 -13.33 6.03 10.01
N ASP A 140 -12.19 6.18 9.35
CA ASP A 140 -11.67 5.18 8.40
C ASP A 140 -10.52 4.31 8.97
N GLY A 141 -10.07 4.63 10.18
CA GLY A 141 -9.10 3.88 10.96
C GLY A 141 -7.67 3.91 10.38
N ASP A 142 -7.32 4.94 9.64
CA ASP A 142 -6.00 5.11 9.03
C ASP A 142 -4.96 5.66 10.03
N GLY A 143 -5.40 6.27 11.14
CA GLY A 143 -4.57 6.82 12.20
C GLY A 143 -4.23 8.30 12.06
N ILE A 144 -4.81 9.00 11.09
CA ILE A 144 -4.99 10.46 11.09
C ILE A 144 -6.18 10.72 12.03
N ARG A 145 -6.96 11.78 11.90
CA ARG A 145 -8.07 12.09 12.80
C ARG A 145 -9.01 12.94 11.99
N ASP A 146 -10.29 12.69 12.12
CA ASP A 146 -11.34 13.42 11.43
C ASP A 146 -11.22 14.95 11.65
N SER A 147 -10.81 15.40 12.85
CA SER A 147 -10.47 16.81 13.14
C SER A 147 -9.36 17.45 12.27
N VAL A 148 -8.45 16.64 11.72
CA VAL A 148 -7.35 17.02 10.82
C VAL A 148 -7.80 16.93 9.37
N GLU A 149 -8.49 15.85 9.01
CA GLU A 149 -8.99 15.61 7.66
C GLU A 149 -10.14 16.56 7.30
N GLY A 150 -11.07 16.71 8.23
CA GLY A 150 -12.23 17.59 8.21
C GLY A 150 -11.96 19.06 8.56
N ALA A 151 -10.70 19.49 8.73
CA ALA A 151 -10.37 20.82 9.26
C ALA A 151 -10.93 22.02 8.45
N THR A 152 -11.40 21.78 7.22
CA THR A 152 -12.03 22.81 6.37
C THR A 152 -13.48 22.50 5.97
N GLY A 153 -14.15 21.60 6.68
CA GLY A 153 -15.50 21.12 6.42
C GLY A 153 -15.46 19.65 6.00
N ILE A 154 -16.17 19.31 4.92
CA ILE A 154 -16.17 17.96 4.32
C ILE A 154 -15.40 18.05 3.00
N PRO A 155 -14.05 18.05 3.02
CA PRO A 155 -13.25 17.95 1.80
C PRO A 155 -13.39 16.56 1.16
N ASP A 156 -13.01 16.52 -0.11
CA ASP A 156 -13.04 15.37 -1.03
C ASP A 156 -11.93 15.69 -2.04
N THR A 157 -10.70 15.33 -1.66
CA THR A 157 -9.45 15.81 -2.26
C THR A 157 -9.25 15.26 -3.68
N ASP A 158 -9.55 13.99 -3.89
CA ASP A 158 -9.46 13.30 -5.19
C ASP A 158 -10.74 13.44 -6.07
N ALA A 159 -11.85 13.88 -5.46
CA ALA A 159 -13.17 14.02 -6.08
C ALA A 159 -13.83 12.69 -6.51
N ASP A 160 -13.56 11.58 -5.81
CA ASP A 160 -14.22 10.29 -6.05
C ASP A 160 -15.64 10.21 -5.43
N GLY A 161 -15.93 11.11 -4.50
CA GLY A 161 -17.20 11.22 -3.78
C GLY A 161 -17.22 10.61 -2.38
N THR A 162 -16.09 10.11 -1.90
CA THR A 162 -15.77 9.74 -0.52
C THR A 162 -15.12 10.96 0.13
N PRO A 163 -15.66 11.49 1.24
CA PRO A 163 -14.97 12.54 1.97
C PRO A 163 -13.64 12.05 2.56
N ASP A 164 -12.64 12.94 2.65
CA ASP A 164 -11.29 12.62 3.13
C ASP A 164 -11.29 11.81 4.45
N TYR A 165 -12.08 12.22 5.47
CA TYR A 165 -12.18 11.51 6.76
C TYR A 165 -12.78 10.08 6.69
N ARG A 166 -13.17 9.62 5.50
CA ARG A 166 -13.70 8.27 5.21
C ARG A 166 -12.87 7.55 4.16
N ASP A 167 -11.75 8.13 3.75
CA ASP A 167 -10.97 7.69 2.61
C ASP A 167 -9.54 7.36 3.01
N THR A 168 -9.21 6.07 2.96
CA THR A 168 -7.90 5.57 3.36
C THR A 168 -6.75 5.88 2.37
N ASP A 169 -7.06 6.54 1.24
CA ASP A 169 -6.15 6.97 0.15
C ASP A 169 -6.69 8.32 -0.39
N THR A 170 -6.73 9.37 0.45
CA THR A 170 -7.44 10.65 0.23
C THR A 170 -7.12 11.33 -1.10
N ASP A 171 -5.90 11.14 -1.62
CA ASP A 171 -5.45 11.76 -2.85
C ASP A 171 -5.34 10.79 -4.04
N ASP A 172 -5.73 9.53 -3.83
CA ASP A 172 -5.90 8.44 -4.79
C ASP A 172 -4.58 8.14 -5.56
N ASP A 173 -3.44 8.36 -4.90
CA ASP A 173 -2.09 8.15 -5.45
C ASP A 173 -1.59 6.69 -5.31
N GLY A 174 -2.27 5.89 -4.48
CA GLY A 174 -2.03 4.48 -4.25
C GLY A 174 -1.13 4.16 -3.05
N LEU A 175 -0.72 5.16 -2.26
CA LEU A 175 -0.25 4.99 -0.88
C LEU A 175 -1.46 5.15 0.06
N LEU A 176 -1.41 4.51 1.23
CA LEU A 176 -2.47 4.71 2.22
C LEU A 176 -2.09 5.90 3.10
N ASP A 177 -3.06 6.72 3.47
CA ASP A 177 -2.91 7.89 4.33
C ASP A 177 -2.15 7.53 5.63
N ALA A 178 -2.45 6.36 6.21
CA ALA A 178 -1.76 5.75 7.35
C ALA A 178 -0.22 5.65 7.21
N LEU A 179 0.27 5.49 5.99
CA LEU A 179 1.71 5.41 5.66
C LEU A 179 2.31 6.80 5.40
N GLU A 180 1.52 7.71 4.86
CA GLU A 180 1.92 9.05 4.44
C GLU A 180 1.96 10.04 5.61
N GLY A 181 0.92 10.00 6.45
CA GLY A 181 0.76 10.81 7.65
C GLY A 181 0.75 12.31 7.40
N THR A 182 0.63 13.08 8.49
CA THR A 182 0.42 14.54 8.47
C THR A 182 1.70 15.37 8.30
N ASP A 183 2.80 14.78 7.85
CA ASP A 183 4.02 15.54 7.59
C ASP A 183 3.91 16.23 6.22
N ASP A 184 4.72 17.27 6.00
CA ASP A 184 4.86 17.96 4.72
C ASP A 184 6.27 17.65 4.21
N TRP A 185 6.40 16.54 3.48
CA TRP A 185 7.71 15.96 3.14
C TRP A 185 8.48 16.80 2.11
N ASP A 186 7.79 17.50 1.23
CA ASP A 186 8.41 18.30 0.16
C ASP A 186 8.46 19.81 0.48
N GLY A 187 7.75 20.26 1.52
CA GLY A 187 7.74 21.62 2.04
C GLY A 187 6.87 22.58 1.21
N ASP A 188 5.94 22.08 0.41
CA ASP A 188 5.06 22.89 -0.42
C ASP A 188 3.84 23.46 0.34
N GLY A 189 3.60 22.93 1.54
CA GLY A 189 2.52 23.34 2.45
C GLY A 189 1.26 22.47 2.37
N LEU A 190 1.30 21.35 1.66
CA LEU A 190 0.35 20.24 1.76
C LEU A 190 0.93 19.16 2.68
N ASP A 191 0.04 18.41 3.34
CA ASP A 191 0.48 17.23 4.09
C ASP A 191 0.42 16.06 3.10
N ASN A 192 1.26 15.04 3.27
CA ASN A 192 1.43 14.02 2.23
C ASN A 192 0.16 13.24 1.92
N TRP A 193 -0.64 12.91 2.93
CA TRP A 193 -1.93 12.21 2.78
C TRP A 193 -2.94 12.94 1.87
N ARG A 194 -2.67 14.20 1.49
CA ARG A 194 -3.53 15.01 0.62
C ARG A 194 -2.75 15.65 -0.54
N ASP A 195 -1.57 15.11 -0.85
CA ASP A 195 -0.71 15.57 -1.93
C ASP A 195 -0.46 14.49 -2.98
N ALA A 196 -1.41 14.39 -3.92
CA ALA A 196 -1.38 13.47 -5.06
C ALA A 196 -0.11 13.57 -5.92
N TYR A 197 0.74 14.59 -5.71
CA TYR A 197 1.92 14.87 -6.49
C TYR A 197 3.11 15.32 -5.63
N ASN A 198 3.86 14.34 -5.13
CA ASN A 198 4.97 13.75 -5.89
C ASN A 198 5.21 14.45 -7.26
N ASP A 199 5.72 15.70 -7.26
CA ASP A 199 5.52 16.74 -8.30
C ASP A 199 6.10 16.43 -9.71
N ASN A 200 6.64 15.22 -9.90
CA ASN A 200 7.35 14.70 -11.07
C ASN A 200 8.60 15.51 -11.47
N ASN A 201 8.91 16.58 -10.75
CA ASN A 201 9.95 17.53 -11.06
C ASN A 201 11.08 17.41 -10.04
N ILE A 202 11.63 16.19 -9.98
CA ILE A 202 12.85 15.92 -9.23
C ILE A 202 13.98 16.84 -9.70
N GLY A 203 14.58 17.54 -8.73
CA GLY A 203 15.78 18.35 -8.93
C GLY A 203 16.99 17.50 -9.30
N ALA A 204 18.12 18.16 -9.56
CA ALA A 204 19.36 17.45 -9.79
C ALA A 204 19.89 16.87 -8.46
N LEU A 205 20.14 15.56 -8.43
CA LEU A 205 20.59 14.81 -7.26
C LEU A 205 22.05 15.13 -6.90
N VAL A 206 22.37 15.17 -5.61
CA VAL A 206 23.75 15.38 -5.14
C VAL A 206 24.38 14.04 -4.79
N PHE A 207 25.26 13.56 -5.67
CA PHE A 207 26.00 12.31 -5.44
C PHE A 207 27.24 12.57 -4.60
N THR A 208 27.31 11.91 -3.45
CA THR A 208 28.40 12.04 -2.48
C THR A 208 29.12 10.71 -2.34
N ALA A 209 30.39 10.66 -2.74
CA ALA A 209 31.20 9.47 -2.59
C ALA A 209 31.70 9.34 -1.16
N LEU A 210 31.45 8.20 -0.52
CA LEU A 210 31.98 7.92 0.80
C LEU A 210 33.51 8.00 0.81
N THR A 211 34.08 8.49 1.90
CA THR A 211 35.53 8.69 2.01
C THR A 211 36.31 7.38 2.09
N THR A 212 35.71 6.33 2.64
CA THR A 212 36.31 5.00 2.77
C THR A 212 36.34 4.24 1.44
N GLU A 213 37.47 3.57 1.17
CA GLU A 213 37.64 2.74 -0.02
C GLU A 213 37.28 1.28 0.27
N PHE A 214 36.69 0.61 -0.72
CA PHE A 214 36.35 -0.80 -0.64
C PHE A 214 37.20 -1.59 -1.65
N ASN A 215 37.55 -2.83 -1.33
CA ASN A 215 38.31 -3.65 -2.27
C ASN A 215 37.35 -4.36 -3.24
N SER A 216 37.18 -3.84 -4.46
CA SER A 216 36.29 -4.40 -5.49
C SER A 216 34.89 -4.74 -4.93
N PRO A 217 34.15 -3.73 -4.44
CA PRO A 217 32.79 -3.93 -3.96
C PRO A 217 31.85 -4.27 -5.12
N ILE A 218 30.77 -5.03 -4.87
CA ILE A 218 29.74 -5.31 -5.89
C ILE A 218 28.31 -5.18 -5.35
N GLY A 219 27.92 -6.06 -4.43
CA GLY A 219 26.60 -6.10 -3.84
C GLY A 219 26.47 -5.13 -2.69
N ILE A 220 25.29 -4.55 -2.53
CA ILE A 220 24.96 -3.66 -1.42
C ILE A 220 23.50 -3.88 -1.04
N ASP A 221 23.19 -3.88 0.26
CA ASP A 221 21.81 -3.88 0.74
C ASP A 221 21.75 -3.39 2.21
N PHE A 222 20.58 -2.95 2.64
CA PHE A 222 20.35 -2.38 3.97
C PHE A 222 20.09 -3.45 5.03
N GLU A 223 20.95 -3.51 6.05
CA GLU A 223 20.69 -4.31 7.24
C GLU A 223 19.95 -3.45 8.27
N GLU A 224 18.62 -3.57 8.27
CA GLU A 224 17.72 -2.73 9.05
C GLU A 224 17.90 -2.89 10.57
N ALA A 225 18.17 -4.09 11.08
CA ALA A 225 18.18 -4.34 12.52
C ALA A 225 19.34 -3.64 13.24
N ALA A 226 20.51 -3.53 12.60
CA ALA A 226 21.63 -2.75 13.10
C ALA A 226 21.70 -1.33 12.51
N LYS A 227 20.82 -0.97 11.58
CA LYS A 227 20.84 0.30 10.85
C LYS A 227 22.19 0.51 10.16
N THR A 228 22.61 -0.51 9.39
CA THR A 228 23.90 -0.52 8.68
C THR A 228 23.72 -0.93 7.22
N VAL A 229 24.72 -0.72 6.38
CA VAL A 229 24.67 -1.12 4.97
C VAL A 229 25.66 -2.25 4.72
N ALA A 230 25.18 -3.43 4.35
CA ALA A 230 26.01 -4.57 3.99
C ALA A 230 26.58 -4.40 2.58
N VAL A 231 27.86 -4.73 2.40
CA VAL A 231 28.56 -4.61 1.11
C VAL A 231 29.34 -5.89 0.84
N SER A 232 29.21 -6.45 -0.36
CA SER A 232 30.06 -7.56 -0.80
C SER A 232 31.37 -7.02 -1.37
N VAL A 233 32.47 -7.64 -0.97
CA VAL A 233 33.83 -7.15 -1.24
C VAL A 233 34.76 -8.29 -1.65
N ASN A 234 35.95 -7.92 -2.14
CA ASN A 234 36.99 -8.83 -2.61
C ASN A 234 36.56 -9.67 -3.83
N TYR A 235 35.73 -9.09 -4.71
CA TYR A 235 35.42 -9.69 -6.01
C TYR A 235 36.71 -9.98 -6.81
N SER A 236 36.84 -11.10 -7.50
CA SER A 236 35.85 -12.17 -7.72
C SER A 236 36.14 -13.45 -6.92
N GLY A 237 36.81 -13.34 -5.77
CA GLY A 237 37.26 -14.51 -5.00
C GLY A 237 36.92 -14.52 -3.51
N GLY A 238 36.34 -13.43 -2.99
CA GLY A 238 35.85 -13.34 -1.62
C GLY A 238 36.90 -13.63 -0.54
N SER A 239 38.16 -13.25 -0.76
CA SER A 239 39.28 -13.51 0.15
C SER A 239 39.90 -12.20 0.64
N PRO A 240 40.17 -12.04 1.95
CA PRO A 240 40.09 -13.05 3.02
C PRO A 240 38.67 -13.31 3.56
N TYR A 241 37.70 -12.46 3.21
CA TYR A 241 36.27 -12.58 3.49
C TYR A 241 35.49 -11.89 2.37
N ALA A 242 34.17 -12.04 2.36
CA ALA A 242 33.32 -11.60 1.26
C ALA A 242 32.37 -10.46 1.60
N LEU A 243 32.16 -10.16 2.89
CA LEU A 243 31.14 -9.20 3.33
C LEU A 243 31.72 -8.25 4.37
N GLU A 244 31.48 -6.97 4.15
CA GLU A 244 31.68 -5.88 5.10
C GLU A 244 30.34 -5.20 5.39
N THR A 245 30.31 -4.39 6.44
CA THR A 245 29.18 -3.51 6.75
C THR A 245 29.67 -2.10 7.00
N ILE A 246 28.92 -1.11 6.52
CA ILE A 246 29.14 0.32 6.74
C ILE A 246 28.34 0.74 7.96
N LEU A 247 29.03 1.33 8.92
CA LEU A 247 28.47 1.84 10.17
C LEU A 247 27.95 3.28 9.99
N PRO A 248 27.07 3.76 10.88
CA PRO A 248 26.54 5.14 10.81
C PRO A 248 27.63 6.24 10.84
N ASP A 249 28.82 5.96 11.36
CA ASP A 249 29.93 6.92 11.33
C ASP A 249 30.69 6.97 9.99
N GLY A 250 30.26 6.20 8.99
CA GLY A 250 30.88 6.07 7.67
C GLY A 250 32.05 5.09 7.62
N SER A 251 32.50 4.54 8.75
CA SER A 251 33.52 3.49 8.76
C SER A 251 32.93 2.12 8.37
N HIS A 252 33.78 1.19 7.96
CA HIS A 252 33.35 -0.17 7.62
C HIS A 252 34.19 -1.22 8.33
N VAL A 253 33.57 -2.37 8.60
CA VAL A 253 34.18 -3.53 9.26
C VAL A 253 33.75 -4.83 8.59
N GLN A 254 34.52 -5.89 8.78
CA GLN A 254 34.11 -7.23 8.35
C GLN A 254 32.78 -7.60 9.01
N PHE A 255 31.78 -7.98 8.20
CA PHE A 255 30.47 -8.40 8.67
C PHE A 255 30.45 -9.89 9.01
N SER A 256 30.97 -10.74 8.13
CA SER A 256 30.92 -12.20 8.29
C SER A 256 32.23 -12.89 7.91
N SER A 257 32.43 -14.10 8.42
CA SER A 257 33.55 -14.97 8.04
C SER A 257 33.39 -15.67 6.68
N LEU A 258 32.27 -15.45 5.98
CA LEU A 258 32.07 -15.97 4.62
C LEU A 258 33.26 -15.56 3.74
N SER A 259 33.85 -16.54 3.05
CA SER A 259 35.01 -16.34 2.20
C SER A 259 35.05 -17.36 1.07
N GLY A 260 35.87 -17.11 0.04
CA GLY A 260 36.02 -18.02 -1.09
C GLY A 260 34.79 -18.11 -1.99
N VAL A 261 33.89 -17.13 -1.92
CA VAL A 261 32.79 -16.96 -2.87
C VAL A 261 33.36 -16.41 -4.17
N THR A 262 33.02 -17.05 -5.28
CA THR A 262 33.47 -16.62 -6.60
C THR A 262 32.38 -15.89 -7.34
N ASP A 263 32.80 -15.15 -8.37
CA ASP A 263 31.90 -14.35 -9.20
C ASP A 263 31.29 -13.18 -8.41
N GLU A 264 30.27 -12.57 -8.99
CA GLU A 264 29.50 -11.48 -8.43
C GLU A 264 28.61 -11.93 -7.27
N VAL A 265 28.50 -11.10 -6.23
CA VAL A 265 27.77 -11.46 -5.00
C VAL A 265 26.73 -10.38 -4.70
N LYS A 266 25.49 -10.62 -5.11
CA LYS A 266 24.33 -9.87 -4.64
C LYS A 266 23.98 -10.24 -3.21
N ILE A 267 23.43 -9.28 -2.48
CA ILE A 267 22.97 -9.42 -1.11
C ILE A 267 21.46 -9.18 -1.10
N ALA A 268 20.72 -10.07 -0.43
CA ALA A 268 19.35 -9.81 -0.02
C ALA A 268 19.27 -9.88 1.50
N THR A 269 18.77 -8.82 2.11
CA THR A 269 18.57 -8.68 3.55
C THR A 269 17.10 -8.83 3.91
N VAL A 270 16.82 -9.40 5.07
CA VAL A 270 15.46 -9.45 5.62
C VAL A 270 15.20 -8.14 6.37
N ARG A 271 14.25 -7.35 5.89
CA ARG A 271 13.74 -6.16 6.60
C ARG A 271 12.45 -6.49 7.36
N SER A 272 12.03 -5.61 8.26
CA SER A 272 10.72 -5.65 8.91
C SER A 272 9.61 -5.44 7.87
N GLY A 273 8.36 -5.84 8.19
CA GLY A 273 7.21 -5.63 7.30
C GLY A 273 6.77 -6.81 6.43
N GLY A 274 7.50 -7.93 6.40
CA GLY A 274 7.05 -9.12 5.66
C GLY A 274 8.16 -10.15 5.49
N SER A 275 8.39 -10.99 6.52
CA SER A 275 9.58 -11.84 6.54
C SER A 275 9.33 -13.31 6.24
N GLY A 276 8.10 -13.78 5.95
CA GLY A 276 7.85 -15.20 5.66
C GLY A 276 8.36 -16.18 6.73
N GLY A 277 8.54 -15.70 7.96
CA GLY A 277 9.15 -16.43 9.08
C GLY A 277 10.68 -16.31 9.20
N PHE A 278 11.36 -15.64 8.29
CA PHE A 278 12.76 -15.21 8.43
C PHE A 278 12.93 -14.19 9.56
N THR A 279 14.16 -14.09 10.07
CA THR A 279 14.51 -13.11 11.10
C THR A 279 15.06 -11.84 10.44
N THR A 280 14.56 -10.68 10.84
CA THR A 280 15.09 -9.38 10.40
C THR A 280 16.60 -9.30 10.62
N GLY A 281 17.30 -8.80 9.60
CA GLY A 281 18.74 -8.71 9.52
C GLY A 281 19.44 -9.94 8.97
N GLU A 282 18.77 -11.07 8.75
CA GLU A 282 19.39 -12.20 8.04
C GLU A 282 19.77 -11.82 6.60
N LEU A 283 20.88 -12.37 6.11
CA LEU A 283 21.39 -12.15 4.76
C LEU A 283 21.38 -13.43 3.93
N PHE A 284 21.09 -13.27 2.64
CA PHE A 284 21.18 -14.30 1.62
C PHE A 284 22.08 -13.86 0.47
N VAL A 285 22.97 -14.75 0.05
CA VAL A 285 23.93 -14.51 -1.04
C VAL A 285 24.18 -15.79 -1.84
N GLY A 286 24.68 -15.65 -3.07
CA GLY A 286 25.31 -16.76 -3.80
C GLY A 286 26.69 -17.12 -3.25
N ASN A 287 27.18 -18.32 -3.58
CA ASN A 287 28.55 -18.75 -3.22
C ASN A 287 29.47 -19.01 -4.44
N GLY A 288 29.00 -18.74 -5.66
CA GLY A 288 29.72 -19.06 -6.90
C GLY A 288 29.62 -20.51 -7.36
N THR A 289 28.71 -21.31 -6.78
CA THR A 289 28.32 -22.65 -7.24
C THR A 289 26.87 -22.64 -7.70
N ASP A 290 26.60 -23.27 -8.84
CA ASP A 290 25.26 -23.32 -9.43
C ASP A 290 24.20 -23.80 -8.43
N GLY A 291 23.05 -23.14 -8.38
CA GLY A 291 21.93 -23.54 -7.54
C GLY A 291 22.10 -23.29 -6.03
N GLN A 292 23.27 -22.83 -5.57
CA GLN A 292 23.57 -22.76 -4.16
C GLN A 292 23.42 -21.36 -3.56
N ILE A 293 22.70 -21.31 -2.44
CA ILE A 293 22.42 -20.10 -1.68
C ILE A 293 22.98 -20.25 -0.27
N VAL A 294 23.57 -19.19 0.24
CA VAL A 294 24.10 -19.08 1.60
C VAL A 294 23.11 -18.31 2.46
N ARG A 295 22.92 -18.75 3.70
CA ARG A 295 22.19 -18.01 4.74
C ARG A 295 23.14 -17.58 5.84
N ILE A 296 23.05 -16.32 6.24
CA ILE A 296 23.90 -15.72 7.28
C ILE A 296 22.99 -15.11 8.35
N SER A 297 23.32 -15.35 9.63
CA SER A 297 22.57 -14.75 10.74
C SER A 297 22.73 -13.23 10.77
N ALA A 298 21.77 -12.54 11.39
CA ALA A 298 21.77 -11.07 11.47
C ALA A 298 23.03 -10.45 12.10
N ASP A 299 23.66 -11.15 13.04
CA ASP A 299 24.92 -10.73 13.64
C ASP A 299 26.18 -11.11 12.82
N GLY A 300 26.01 -11.69 11.63
CA GLY A 300 27.07 -12.15 10.74
C GLY A 300 27.84 -13.39 11.22
N ALA A 301 27.54 -13.91 12.41
CA ALA A 301 28.37 -14.89 13.11
C ALA A 301 28.15 -16.34 12.63
N THR A 302 26.94 -16.68 12.19
CA THR A 302 26.59 -18.02 11.70
C THR A 302 26.44 -18.00 10.19
N VAL A 303 27.20 -18.85 9.50
CA VAL A 303 27.14 -19.02 8.04
C VAL A 303 26.74 -20.45 7.71
N THR A 304 25.61 -20.63 7.01
CA THR A 304 25.19 -21.91 6.47
C THR A 304 25.42 -21.91 4.96
N ASN A 305 26.45 -22.65 4.51
CA ASN A 305 26.90 -22.65 3.11
C ASN A 305 27.17 -24.10 2.61
N PRO A 306 26.34 -24.64 1.69
CA PRO A 306 25.06 -24.08 1.24
C PRO A 306 23.98 -24.21 2.32
N TRP A 307 23.04 -23.28 2.32
CA TRP A 307 21.76 -23.39 3.02
C TRP A 307 20.73 -24.09 2.11
N VAL A 308 20.62 -23.64 0.87
CA VAL A 308 19.77 -24.24 -0.17
C VAL A 308 20.62 -24.66 -1.36
N ASP A 309 20.22 -25.77 -1.97
CA ASP A 309 20.74 -26.30 -3.24
C ASP A 309 19.54 -26.60 -4.14
N LEU A 310 19.34 -25.80 -5.19
CA LEU A 310 18.15 -25.86 -6.03
C LEU A 310 18.05 -27.18 -6.80
N PRO A 311 16.83 -27.74 -6.97
CA PRO A 311 16.65 -29.09 -7.44
C PRO A 311 16.67 -29.19 -8.97
N ASN A 312 17.79 -28.91 -9.64
CA ASN A 312 18.09 -29.31 -11.03
C ASN A 312 19.61 -29.36 -11.26
N ALA A 313 20.05 -29.90 -12.40
CA ALA A 313 21.45 -29.81 -12.82
C ALA A 313 21.64 -28.59 -13.72
N ASN A 314 22.67 -27.78 -13.43
CA ASN A 314 22.94 -26.48 -14.07
C ASN A 314 21.79 -25.50 -13.85
N ASN A 315 21.55 -25.13 -12.59
CA ASN A 315 20.61 -24.05 -12.32
C ASN A 315 21.21 -22.68 -12.65
N GLY A 316 22.47 -22.58 -13.09
CA GLY A 316 23.19 -21.30 -13.11
C GLY A 316 23.49 -20.74 -11.71
N LEU A 317 24.20 -19.61 -11.67
CA LEU A 317 24.64 -18.94 -10.45
C LEU A 317 23.54 -18.04 -9.88
N MET A 318 23.67 -17.68 -8.60
CA MET A 318 22.86 -16.66 -7.93
C MET A 318 23.55 -15.30 -8.07
N ARG A 319 23.62 -14.79 -9.30
CA ARG A 319 24.25 -13.52 -9.67
C ARG A 319 23.16 -12.50 -10.01
N GLY A 320 23.26 -11.28 -9.48
CA GLY A 320 22.36 -10.17 -9.82
C GLY A 320 20.89 -10.25 -9.34
N SER A 321 20.39 -11.41 -8.90
CA SER A 321 18.95 -11.60 -8.62
C SER A 321 18.60 -12.41 -7.36
N LEU A 322 18.73 -11.80 -6.19
CA LEU A 322 18.13 -12.26 -4.93
C LEU A 322 17.34 -11.11 -4.31
N TYR A 323 16.15 -11.38 -3.78
CA TYR A 323 15.33 -10.37 -3.12
C TYR A 323 14.39 -11.02 -2.09
N ILE A 324 14.18 -10.38 -0.94
CA ILE A 324 13.14 -10.80 0.01
C ILE A 324 11.85 -10.11 -0.40
N ASP A 325 10.79 -10.89 -0.63
CA ASP A 325 9.48 -10.31 -0.88
C ASP A 325 9.06 -9.40 0.28
N ARG A 326 8.90 -8.11 0.02
CA ARG A 326 8.44 -7.13 1.01
C ARG A 326 6.96 -6.77 0.86
N THR A 327 6.30 -7.28 -0.18
CA THR A 327 4.91 -6.88 -0.51
C THR A 327 3.90 -7.86 0.06
N GLY A 328 4.34 -9.04 0.51
CA GLY A 328 3.48 -10.11 1.03
C GLY A 328 2.76 -10.90 -0.07
N VAL A 329 2.74 -10.40 -1.32
CA VAL A 329 2.17 -11.09 -2.49
C VAL A 329 2.82 -12.46 -2.71
N TRP A 330 4.10 -12.58 -2.35
CA TRP A 330 4.90 -13.80 -2.49
C TRP A 330 5.20 -14.44 -1.13
N GLY A 331 4.39 -14.14 -0.10
CA GLY A 331 4.44 -14.76 1.22
C GLY A 331 5.58 -14.28 2.11
N GLY A 332 6.27 -13.19 1.76
CA GLY A 332 7.47 -12.74 2.48
C GLY A 332 8.67 -13.68 2.30
N GLU A 333 8.68 -14.44 1.21
CA GLU A 333 9.68 -15.46 0.92
C GLU A 333 10.88 -14.89 0.13
N LEU A 334 11.99 -15.63 0.12
CA LEU A 334 13.14 -15.28 -0.70
C LEU A 334 12.81 -15.60 -2.17
N ILE A 335 12.90 -14.60 -3.03
CA ILE A 335 12.83 -14.73 -4.47
C ILE A 335 14.25 -14.81 -5.03
N VAL A 336 14.47 -15.77 -5.91
CA VAL A 336 15.77 -16.02 -6.54
C VAL A 336 15.57 -16.20 -8.02
N ALA A 337 16.35 -15.47 -8.83
CA ALA A 337 16.53 -15.79 -10.22
C ALA A 337 17.97 -16.23 -10.48
N THR A 338 18.13 -17.16 -11.41
CA THR A 338 19.42 -17.73 -11.74
C THR A 338 19.95 -17.20 -13.07
N THR A 339 21.25 -17.34 -13.30
CA THR A 339 21.87 -16.94 -14.59
C THR A 339 21.39 -17.73 -15.80
N ASP A 340 20.76 -18.90 -15.57
CA ASP A 340 20.15 -19.71 -16.63
C ASP A 340 18.66 -19.35 -16.87
N GLY A 341 18.09 -18.47 -16.03
CA GLY A 341 16.77 -17.85 -16.20
C GLY A 341 15.64 -18.47 -15.39
N GLU A 342 15.94 -19.39 -14.47
CA GLU A 342 14.93 -19.98 -13.60
C GLU A 342 14.61 -19.04 -12.44
N VAL A 343 13.32 -18.93 -12.08
CA VAL A 343 12.86 -18.09 -10.96
C VAL A 343 12.14 -18.93 -9.92
N TRP A 344 12.54 -18.78 -8.67
CA TRP A 344 12.13 -19.60 -7.54
C TRP A 344 11.70 -18.74 -6.36
N ARG A 345 10.73 -19.23 -5.60
CA ARG A 345 10.48 -18.82 -4.20
C ARG A 345 11.13 -19.83 -3.27
N ILE A 346 11.62 -19.38 -2.14
CA ILE A 346 12.23 -20.22 -1.12
C ILE A 346 11.70 -19.79 0.24
N ASP A 347 11.02 -20.72 0.91
CA ASP A 347 10.49 -20.48 2.24
C ASP A 347 11.60 -20.43 3.32
N ASN A 348 11.23 -20.04 4.54
CA ASN A 348 12.18 -19.98 5.66
C ASN A 348 12.78 -21.35 6.06
N ALA A 349 12.14 -22.46 5.69
CA ALA A 349 12.67 -23.80 5.88
C ALA A 349 13.70 -24.21 4.81
N GLY A 350 13.88 -23.39 3.77
CA GLY A 350 14.77 -23.65 2.64
C GLY A 350 14.16 -24.58 1.61
N VAL A 351 12.83 -24.59 1.48
CA VAL A 351 12.12 -25.39 0.47
C VAL A 351 11.94 -24.55 -0.81
N PRO A 352 12.60 -24.92 -1.92
CA PRO A 352 12.47 -24.20 -3.18
C PRO A 352 11.18 -24.57 -3.93
N MET A 353 10.52 -23.56 -4.49
CA MET A 353 9.27 -23.64 -5.23
C MET A 353 9.42 -22.89 -6.57
N PRO A 354 9.34 -23.57 -7.72
CA PRO A 354 9.53 -22.91 -9.01
C PRO A 354 8.34 -21.99 -9.34
N ILE A 355 8.64 -20.83 -9.91
CA ILE A 355 7.64 -19.86 -10.41
C ILE A 355 7.62 -19.88 -11.93
N ALA A 356 8.77 -19.60 -12.54
CA ALA A 356 8.92 -19.40 -13.98
C ALA A 356 10.30 -19.87 -14.46
N ASP A 357 10.43 -20.05 -15.77
CA ASP A 357 11.66 -20.44 -16.46
C ASP A 357 11.78 -19.61 -17.76
N LEU A 358 12.86 -18.83 -17.87
CA LEU A 358 13.19 -17.97 -19.00
C LEU A 358 14.53 -18.43 -19.61
N PRO A 359 14.57 -19.55 -20.36
CA PRO A 359 15.82 -20.23 -20.66
C PRO A 359 16.86 -19.37 -21.38
N GLY A 360 18.02 -19.21 -20.75
CA GLY A 360 19.16 -18.47 -21.29
C GLY A 360 19.02 -16.95 -21.19
N ILE A 361 18.01 -16.46 -20.47
CA ILE A 361 17.90 -15.06 -20.08
C ILE A 361 18.59 -14.89 -18.74
N HIS A 362 19.60 -14.03 -18.72
CA HIS A 362 20.32 -13.69 -17.50
C HIS A 362 19.60 -12.52 -16.83
N LEU A 363 18.82 -12.83 -15.80
CA LEU A 363 18.03 -11.85 -15.05
C LEU A 363 18.90 -11.18 -13.98
N GLU A 364 18.83 -9.85 -13.90
CA GLU A 364 19.51 -9.03 -12.89
C GLU A 364 18.59 -7.92 -12.40
N GLY A 365 18.85 -7.41 -11.20
CA GLY A 365 18.03 -6.35 -10.60
C GLY A 365 16.60 -6.81 -10.41
N MET A 366 16.30 -7.49 -9.31
CA MET A 366 15.00 -8.13 -9.10
C MET A 366 14.35 -7.62 -7.82
N ILE A 367 13.06 -7.28 -7.91
CA ILE A 367 12.22 -6.92 -6.77
C ILE A 367 10.81 -7.52 -6.91
N THR A 368 10.05 -7.53 -5.81
CA THR A 368 8.60 -7.71 -5.84
C THR A 368 7.91 -6.36 -5.84
N VAL A 369 6.82 -6.24 -6.62
CA VAL A 369 6.04 -5.01 -6.77
C VAL A 369 4.74 -5.13 -5.98
N PRO A 370 4.32 -4.10 -5.21
CA PRO A 370 3.03 -4.08 -4.54
C PRO A 370 1.87 -4.33 -5.51
N ASP A 371 0.78 -4.92 -5.02
CA ASP A 371 -0.42 -5.16 -5.84
C ASP A 371 -1.32 -3.92 -5.86
N ALA A 372 -0.80 -2.83 -6.42
CA ALA A 372 -1.50 -1.56 -6.62
C ALA A 372 -1.55 -1.22 -8.13
N PRO A 373 -2.57 -1.67 -8.87
CA PRO A 373 -2.67 -1.49 -10.33
C PRO A 373 -2.82 -0.03 -10.78
N THR A 374 -3.36 0.85 -9.94
CA THR A 374 -3.41 2.31 -10.19
C THR A 374 -2.01 2.89 -10.29
N ARG A 375 -1.12 2.48 -9.38
CA ARG A 375 0.28 2.95 -9.31
C ARG A 375 1.26 2.24 -10.23
N PHE A 376 1.19 0.91 -10.31
CA PHE A 376 2.19 0.11 -11.03
C PHE A 376 1.66 -0.46 -12.36
N GLY A 377 0.40 -0.23 -12.68
CA GLY A 377 -0.23 -0.66 -13.92
C GLY A 377 -0.02 -2.17 -14.17
N PRO A 378 0.57 -2.57 -15.31
CA PRO A 378 0.79 -3.97 -15.63
C PRO A 378 1.90 -4.65 -14.81
N LEU A 379 2.62 -3.92 -13.94
CA LEU A 379 3.66 -4.47 -13.08
C LEU A 379 3.14 -4.83 -11.67
N ALA A 380 1.94 -4.36 -11.30
CA ALA A 380 1.36 -4.58 -9.99
C ALA A 380 1.28 -6.08 -9.62
N GLY A 381 1.69 -6.41 -8.40
CA GLY A 381 1.63 -7.78 -7.87
C GLY A 381 2.59 -8.77 -8.54
N THR A 382 3.54 -8.30 -9.35
CA THR A 382 4.50 -9.16 -10.05
C THR A 382 5.89 -9.14 -9.39
N ILE A 383 6.72 -10.12 -9.74
CA ILE A 383 8.18 -9.96 -9.66
C ILE A 383 8.59 -9.19 -10.92
N ILE A 384 9.47 -8.21 -10.79
CA ILE A 384 10.13 -7.60 -11.95
C ILE A 384 11.63 -7.83 -11.89
N ALA A 385 12.23 -8.04 -13.06
CA ALA A 385 13.67 -8.22 -13.21
C ALA A 385 14.17 -7.63 -14.53
N GLY A 386 15.35 -7.02 -14.51
CA GLY A 386 16.11 -6.62 -15.69
C GLY A 386 16.72 -7.82 -16.42
N SER A 387 17.21 -7.59 -17.64
CA SER A 387 17.96 -8.56 -18.43
C SER A 387 19.20 -7.89 -19.03
N GLU A 388 20.37 -8.22 -18.48
CA GLU A 388 21.69 -7.69 -18.87
C GLU A 388 21.94 -7.89 -20.37
N ASN A 389 21.54 -9.05 -20.89
CA ASN A 389 21.85 -9.48 -22.25
C ASN A 389 20.90 -8.91 -23.33
N GLU A 390 19.71 -8.47 -22.94
CA GLU A 390 18.66 -8.07 -23.89
C GLU A 390 18.26 -6.59 -23.77
N GLY A 391 18.54 -5.94 -22.64
CA GLY A 391 18.08 -4.58 -22.36
C GLY A 391 16.56 -4.48 -22.25
N LEU A 392 15.95 -5.49 -21.63
CA LEU A 392 14.51 -5.58 -21.38
C LEU A 392 14.24 -5.66 -19.88
N LEU A 393 13.03 -5.25 -19.50
CA LEU A 393 12.44 -5.53 -18.19
C LEU A 393 11.44 -6.68 -18.35
N TYR A 394 11.46 -7.65 -17.46
CA TYR A 394 10.49 -8.73 -17.39
C TYR A 394 9.60 -8.58 -16.16
N SER A 395 8.30 -8.82 -16.29
CA SER A 395 7.40 -9.07 -15.17
C SER A 395 7.00 -10.55 -15.14
N ILE A 396 6.83 -11.10 -13.93
CA ILE A 396 6.46 -12.48 -13.68
C ILE A 396 5.30 -12.47 -12.70
N ALA A 397 4.12 -12.85 -13.20
CA ALA A 397 2.90 -12.92 -12.39
C ALA A 397 2.88 -14.16 -11.49
N THR A 398 2.00 -14.16 -10.49
CA THR A 398 1.87 -15.26 -9.50
C THR A 398 1.48 -16.61 -10.12
N ASP A 399 0.90 -16.62 -11.32
CA ASP A 399 0.59 -17.82 -12.09
C ASP A 399 1.75 -18.29 -13.00
N GLY A 400 2.90 -17.61 -12.95
CA GLY A 400 4.08 -17.89 -13.76
C GLY A 400 4.05 -17.24 -15.16
N THR A 401 3.05 -16.41 -15.48
CA THR A 401 3.00 -15.68 -16.74
C THR A 401 4.12 -14.63 -16.81
N VAL A 402 4.91 -14.68 -17.88
CA VAL A 402 6.02 -13.76 -18.12
C VAL A 402 5.66 -12.74 -19.19
N THR A 403 5.88 -11.45 -18.92
CA THR A 403 5.72 -10.36 -19.89
C THR A 403 7.01 -9.57 -20.02
N ALA A 404 7.40 -9.22 -21.25
CA ALA A 404 8.59 -8.43 -21.53
C ALA A 404 8.23 -6.99 -21.92
N TYR A 405 8.97 -6.03 -21.39
CA TYR A 405 8.80 -4.59 -21.60
C TYR A 405 10.10 -3.99 -22.10
N ASN A 406 10.00 -3.14 -23.11
CA ASN A 406 11.13 -2.33 -23.56
C ASN A 406 11.04 -0.96 -22.87
N VAL A 407 11.80 -0.82 -21.79
CA VAL A 407 11.89 0.42 -20.99
C VAL A 407 13.03 1.34 -21.43
N GLY A 408 13.80 0.94 -22.46
CA GLY A 408 14.88 1.74 -23.02
C GLY A 408 16.15 1.84 -22.17
N VAL A 409 16.27 1.00 -21.13
CA VAL A 409 17.40 0.95 -20.18
C VAL A 409 17.96 -0.47 -20.16
N ALA A 410 19.29 -0.60 -20.16
CA ALA A 410 19.95 -1.87 -19.85
C ALA A 410 20.05 -1.99 -18.33
N VAL A 411 19.03 -2.60 -17.74
CA VAL A 411 18.83 -2.62 -16.29
C VAL A 411 19.85 -3.57 -15.63
N GLU A 412 20.56 -3.02 -14.65
CA GLU A 412 21.54 -3.69 -13.78
C GLU A 412 20.93 -3.99 -12.42
N ASP A 413 20.29 -2.99 -11.81
CA ASP A 413 19.59 -3.14 -10.55
C ASP A 413 18.24 -2.43 -10.55
N ILE A 414 17.35 -2.86 -9.68
CA ILE A 414 16.01 -2.31 -9.51
C ILE A 414 15.73 -2.12 -8.03
N ASP A 415 15.21 -0.95 -7.67
CA ASP A 415 14.75 -0.64 -6.33
C ASP A 415 13.37 0.04 -6.39
N ILE A 416 12.58 -0.09 -5.32
CA ILE A 416 11.47 0.84 -5.06
C ILE A 416 12.07 2.04 -4.33
N ILE A 417 11.72 3.24 -4.75
CA ILE A 417 12.13 4.49 -4.11
C ILE A 417 11.38 4.60 -2.79
N MET A 418 12.04 4.24 -1.70
CA MET A 418 11.46 4.30 -0.37
C MET A 418 11.54 5.74 0.18
N PRO A 419 10.46 6.26 0.79
CA PRO A 419 10.53 7.53 1.49
C PRO A 419 11.43 7.41 2.73
N PHE A 420 12.10 8.50 3.11
CA PHE A 420 13.03 8.60 4.27
C PHE A 420 14.25 7.68 4.28
N GLU A 421 14.50 6.91 3.22
CA GLU A 421 15.71 6.13 3.09
C GLU A 421 16.71 6.85 2.16
N ASN A 422 17.97 6.90 2.57
CA ASN A 422 19.04 7.40 1.72
C ASN A 422 19.37 6.37 0.64
N PHE A 423 19.64 6.82 -0.58
CA PHE A 423 20.13 5.95 -1.65
C PHE A 423 21.62 5.68 -1.45
N PHE A 424 22.04 4.42 -1.64
CA PHE A 424 23.44 4.02 -1.73
C PHE A 424 23.65 3.10 -2.93
N GLY A 425 24.75 3.32 -3.66
CA GLY A 425 25.10 2.51 -4.81
C GLY A 425 26.60 2.24 -4.90
N VAL A 426 26.96 1.09 -5.44
CA VAL A 426 28.35 0.73 -5.69
C VAL A 426 28.83 1.37 -6.99
N ASN A 427 29.80 2.29 -6.91
CA ASN A 427 30.50 2.81 -8.09
C ASN A 427 31.79 2.02 -8.30
N TYR A 428 31.67 0.89 -9.00
CA TYR A 428 32.76 -0.08 -9.18
C TYR A 428 34.01 0.55 -9.80
N GLY A 429 33.83 1.43 -10.80
CA GLY A 429 34.92 2.11 -11.50
C GLY A 429 35.84 2.94 -10.59
N THR A 430 35.35 3.37 -9.42
CA THR A 430 36.15 4.06 -8.40
C THR A 430 36.33 3.27 -7.11
N SER A 431 35.72 2.08 -7.02
CA SER A 431 35.69 1.23 -5.81
C SER A 431 35.18 1.97 -4.57
N LYS A 432 34.17 2.81 -4.78
CA LYS A 432 33.51 3.60 -3.74
C LYS A 432 32.03 3.31 -3.68
N ILE A 433 31.45 3.59 -2.52
CA ILE A 433 30.00 3.72 -2.38
C ILE A 433 29.65 5.19 -2.59
N ILE A 434 28.63 5.42 -3.40
CA ILE A 434 28.03 6.74 -3.61
C ILE A 434 26.71 6.75 -2.84
N GLY A 435 26.43 7.83 -2.12
CA GLY A 435 25.12 8.04 -1.55
C GLY A 435 24.49 9.36 -1.98
N VAL A 436 23.17 9.40 -1.85
CA VAL A 436 22.31 10.55 -2.11
C VAL A 436 21.29 10.61 -0.99
N ARG A 437 21.04 11.82 -0.48
CA ARG A 437 20.06 12.00 0.61
C ARG A 437 18.65 11.64 0.13
N GLY A 438 17.88 10.99 1.01
CA GLY A 438 16.52 10.53 0.72
C GLY A 438 15.58 11.67 0.34
N ASP A 439 15.78 12.85 0.92
CA ASP A 439 15.03 14.08 0.58
C ASP A 439 15.11 14.46 -0.90
N GLY A 440 16.19 14.08 -1.59
CA GLY A 440 16.33 14.28 -3.03
C GLY A 440 15.40 13.42 -3.89
N PHE A 441 14.86 12.33 -3.34
CA PHE A 441 13.98 11.39 -4.03
C PHE A 441 12.51 11.52 -3.63
N LEU A 442 12.18 12.27 -2.58
CA LEU A 442 10.80 12.44 -2.09
C LEU A 442 9.80 12.80 -3.21
N PRO A 443 10.12 13.69 -4.18
CA PRO A 443 9.18 14.04 -5.26
C PRO A 443 8.97 12.94 -6.32
N ILE A 444 9.59 11.77 -6.15
CA ILE A 444 9.31 10.55 -6.92
C ILE A 444 9.25 9.30 -6.03
N ALA A 445 8.95 9.44 -4.74
CA ALA A 445 8.82 8.30 -3.82
C ALA A 445 7.71 7.34 -4.28
N GLY A 446 7.85 6.05 -3.96
CA GLY A 446 6.94 4.98 -4.37
C GLY A 446 7.18 4.44 -5.80
N ASP A 447 7.91 5.17 -6.64
CA ASP A 447 8.23 4.72 -7.99
C ASP A 447 9.40 3.74 -8.04
N ILE A 448 9.66 3.20 -9.23
CA ILE A 448 10.73 2.24 -9.45
C ILE A 448 11.98 2.98 -9.92
N LEU A 449 13.10 2.76 -9.23
CA LEU A 449 14.42 3.15 -9.68
C LEU A 449 15.04 2.03 -10.49
N LEU A 450 15.50 2.34 -11.70
CA LEU A 450 16.33 1.47 -12.52
C LEU A 450 17.76 2.00 -12.53
N THR A 451 18.70 1.12 -12.24
CA THR A 451 20.13 1.40 -12.32
C THR A 451 20.68 0.79 -13.60
N GLN A 452 21.53 1.52 -14.32
CA GLN A 452 22.26 1.01 -15.50
C GLN A 452 23.75 0.92 -15.17
N GLU A 453 24.36 -0.23 -15.45
CA GLU A 453 25.75 -0.53 -15.11
C GLU A 453 26.74 0.43 -15.78
N SER A 454 26.78 0.40 -17.11
CA SER A 454 27.72 1.20 -17.90
C SER A 454 27.09 2.54 -18.31
N VAL A 455 27.60 3.64 -17.74
CA VAL A 455 26.99 4.96 -17.84
C VAL A 455 27.85 5.98 -18.60
N SER A 456 27.20 6.94 -19.26
CA SER A 456 27.86 8.14 -19.84
C SER A 456 27.45 9.44 -19.15
N SER A 457 26.59 9.30 -18.15
CA SER A 457 25.86 10.31 -17.39
C SER A 457 25.67 9.77 -15.97
N VAL A 458 24.47 9.88 -15.38
CA VAL A 458 24.19 9.35 -14.03
C VAL A 458 23.81 7.87 -14.07
N GLY A 459 23.03 7.45 -15.07
CA GLY A 459 22.58 6.07 -15.20
C GLY A 459 21.62 5.58 -14.12
N LEU A 460 20.91 6.51 -13.48
CA LEU A 460 19.73 6.22 -12.68
C LEU A 460 18.51 6.70 -13.44
N TYR A 461 17.48 5.87 -13.52
CA TYR A 461 16.25 6.16 -14.26
C TYR A 461 15.04 5.89 -13.37
N ARG A 462 14.10 6.81 -13.37
CA ARG A 462 12.76 6.61 -12.81
C ARG A 462 11.91 5.84 -13.82
N LEU A 463 11.27 4.77 -13.37
CA LEU A 463 10.24 4.02 -14.09
C LEU A 463 8.91 4.18 -13.32
N TYR A 464 7.87 4.64 -14.02
CA TYR A 464 6.53 4.80 -13.44
C TYR A 464 5.44 4.51 -14.47
N TRP A 465 4.22 4.27 -14.00
CA TRP A 465 3.03 4.11 -14.84
C TRP A 465 2.26 5.42 -14.90
N ASP A 466 1.91 5.90 -16.09
CA ASP A 466 1.19 7.18 -16.25
C ASP A 466 -0.33 7.02 -16.46
N GLY A 467 -0.87 5.85 -16.10
CA GLY A 467 -2.26 5.47 -16.40
C GLY A 467 -2.46 4.86 -17.80
N VAL A 468 -1.45 4.94 -18.69
CA VAL A 468 -1.57 4.46 -20.09
C VAL A 468 -0.36 3.64 -20.55
N ASP A 469 0.85 4.12 -20.28
CA ASP A 469 2.12 3.49 -20.65
C ASP A 469 3.10 3.51 -19.46
N LEU A 470 4.03 2.56 -19.45
CA LEU A 470 5.23 2.69 -18.62
C LEU A 470 6.12 3.80 -19.19
N ARG A 471 6.54 4.72 -18.33
CA ARG A 471 7.40 5.86 -18.65
C ARG A 471 8.74 5.71 -17.95
N THR A 472 9.81 6.04 -18.67
CA THR A 472 11.17 5.99 -18.15
C THR A 472 11.87 7.32 -18.37
N VAL A 473 12.42 7.88 -17.30
CA VAL A 473 13.06 9.21 -17.29
C VAL A 473 14.42 9.11 -16.59
N GLU A 474 15.47 9.61 -17.23
CA GLU A 474 16.80 9.65 -16.61
C GLU A 474 16.89 10.76 -15.56
N LEU A 475 17.41 10.41 -14.38
CA LEU A 475 17.69 11.35 -13.30
C LEU A 475 18.99 12.12 -13.58
N THR A 476 19.11 13.32 -13.02
CA THR A 476 20.25 14.20 -13.30
C THR A 476 21.09 14.49 -12.05
N ALA A 477 22.38 14.77 -12.25
CA ALA A 477 23.29 15.12 -11.17
C ALA A 477 23.46 16.63 -11.04
N ALA A 478 23.47 17.12 -9.80
CA ALA A 478 23.81 18.48 -9.48
C ALA A 478 25.26 18.78 -9.83
N ALA A 479 25.55 20.05 -10.16
CA ALA A 479 26.92 20.47 -10.46
C ALA A 479 27.84 20.28 -9.25
N GLY A 480 28.97 19.58 -9.46
CA GLY A 480 29.95 19.31 -8.41
C GLY A 480 29.76 17.97 -7.69
N SER A 481 28.73 17.21 -8.05
CA SER A 481 28.55 15.82 -7.62
C SER A 481 29.74 14.94 -8.03
N ASP A 482 30.00 13.89 -7.24
CA ASP A 482 30.98 12.87 -7.60
C ASP A 482 30.59 12.14 -8.88
N THR A 483 31.60 11.78 -9.67
CA THR A 483 31.39 11.13 -10.97
C THR A 483 31.09 9.66 -10.82
N ILE A 484 30.05 9.20 -11.50
CA ILE A 484 29.69 7.79 -11.60
C ILE A 484 30.34 7.23 -12.86
N GLY A 485 31.10 6.15 -12.70
CA GLY A 485 31.79 5.48 -13.82
C GLY A 485 31.09 4.20 -14.24
N GLN A 486 30.64 3.42 -13.26
CA GLN A 486 29.97 2.15 -13.45
C GLN A 486 29.18 1.86 -12.18
N TRP A 487 27.86 1.69 -12.29
CA TRP A 487 27.07 1.15 -11.19
C TRP A 487 27.18 -0.37 -11.17
N GLU A 488 27.16 -0.93 -9.97
CA GLU A 488 26.74 -2.31 -9.76
C GLU A 488 25.42 -2.22 -8.98
N HIS A 489 25.26 -2.99 -7.90
CA HIS A 489 24.05 -2.95 -7.10
C HIS A 489 23.82 -1.64 -6.35
N THR A 490 22.55 -1.39 -6.07
CA THR A 490 22.02 -0.22 -5.35
C THR A 490 21.07 -0.66 -4.24
N THR A 491 20.79 0.25 -3.30
CA THR A 491 19.80 0.02 -2.25
C THR A 491 19.35 1.37 -1.67
N PHE A 492 18.14 1.40 -1.14
CA PHE A 492 17.68 2.45 -0.21
C PHE A 492 17.88 1.97 1.24
N ALA A 493 18.41 2.84 2.10
CA ALA A 493 18.72 2.54 3.49
C ALA A 493 18.56 3.74 4.44
N ASP A 494 17.84 3.53 5.55
CA ASP A 494 17.87 4.40 6.74
C ASP A 494 19.03 3.96 7.67
N ALA A 495 20.26 4.24 7.25
CA ALA A 495 21.48 3.81 7.96
C ALA A 495 22.17 4.95 8.75
N GLY A 496 21.68 6.19 8.66
CA GLY A 496 22.26 7.35 9.36
C GLY A 496 23.75 7.58 9.07
N ILE A 497 24.22 7.24 7.87
CA ILE A 497 25.64 7.36 7.49
C ILE A 497 26.03 8.84 7.46
N ALA A 498 26.93 9.27 8.35
CA ALA A 498 27.21 10.68 8.61
C ALA A 498 27.64 11.53 7.38
N GLU A 499 28.21 10.90 6.35
CA GLU A 499 28.58 11.58 5.10
C GLU A 499 27.37 11.88 4.18
N VAL A 500 26.28 11.15 4.37
CA VAL A 500 24.98 11.28 3.68
C VAL A 500 23.90 11.26 4.77
N PRO A 501 23.74 12.37 5.51
CA PRO A 501 22.83 12.40 6.65
C PRO A 501 21.39 12.27 6.19
N ASP A 502 20.57 11.63 7.00
CA ASP A 502 19.12 11.55 6.82
C ASP A 502 18.49 12.95 6.59
#